data_AF-A0A0F9Q3E4-F1
#
_entry.id   AF-A0A0F9Q3E4-F1
#
_cell.length_a   1.000
_cell.length_b   1.000
_cell.length_c   1.000
_cell.angle_alpha   90.00
_cell.angle_beta   90.00
_cell.angle_gamma   90.00
#
_symmetry.space_group_name_H-M   'P 1'
#
loop_
_entity.id
_entity.type
_entity.pdbx_description
1 polymer ?
#
loop_
_entity_poly.entity_id
_entity_poly.type
_entity_poly.pdbx_seq_one_letter_code
_entity_poly.pdbx_strand_id
1 'polypeptide(L)'
;MEYKKDKEGNPLPSDDVSALVSYLQKLGTAIGDWSLRRRENRPSVGNPPLVTMALINRGKDVFMRYCIGCHGKEGQGDGEMAIFFEFKPRDFTKGVFRIGSTFDL
;
A
#
# COMPACT_ATOMS: atom_id res chain seq x y z
N MET A 1 2.43 -1.86 23.64
CA MET A 1 1.57 -0.67 23.81
C MET A 1 0.20 -1.04 23.28
N GLU A 2 -0.84 -0.88 24.08
CA GLU A 2 -2.22 -1.19 23.70
C GLU A 2 -2.89 0.08 23.19
N TYR A 3 -3.50 0.04 22.00
CA TYR A 3 -4.17 1.18 21.38
C TYR A 3 -5.66 1.14 21.67
N LYS A 4 -6.29 2.30 21.90
CA LYS A 4 -7.75 2.42 21.90
C LYS A 4 -8.26 1.97 20.53
N LYS A 5 -9.41 1.30 20.46
CA LYS A 5 -10.02 0.81 19.21
C LYS A 5 -11.43 1.35 19.04
N ASP A 6 -11.88 1.50 17.79
CA ASP A 6 -13.28 1.78 17.48
C ASP A 6 -14.16 0.53 17.62
N LYS A 7 -15.46 0.68 17.39
CA LYS A 7 -16.45 -0.41 17.41
C LYS A 7 -16.21 -1.49 16.35
N GLU A 8 -15.42 -1.19 15.31
CA GLU A 8 -14.99 -2.12 14.28
C GLU A 8 -13.61 -2.75 14.59
N GLY A 9 -12.99 -2.41 15.73
CA GLY A 9 -11.70 -2.95 16.17
C GLY A 9 -10.48 -2.23 15.57
N ASN A 10 -10.67 -1.14 14.82
CA ASN A 10 -9.57 -0.38 14.24
C ASN A 10 -8.90 0.50 15.31
N PRO A 11 -7.57 0.64 15.30
CA PRO A 11 -6.87 1.52 16.24
C PRO A 11 -7.30 2.98 16.05
N LEU A 12 -7.72 3.60 17.14
CA LEU A 12 -7.99 5.03 17.23
C LEU A 12 -6.67 5.78 17.47
N PRO A 13 -6.38 6.85 16.70
CA PRO A 13 -5.22 7.68 16.95
C PRO A 13 -5.33 8.35 18.33
N SER A 14 -4.21 8.46 19.05
CA SER A 14 -4.15 9.28 20.26
C SER A 14 -4.30 10.77 19.92
N ASP A 15 -4.50 11.60 20.95
CA ASP A 15 -4.54 13.06 20.80
C ASP A 15 -3.23 13.58 20.21
N ASP A 16 -2.09 13.05 20.66
CA ASP A 16 -0.75 13.41 20.12
C ASP A 16 -0.60 13.05 18.64
N VAL A 17 -1.06 11.86 18.23
CA VAL A 17 -1.02 11.44 16.82
C VAL A 17 -1.93 12.35 15.99
N SER A 18 -3.11 12.67 16.49
CA SER A 18 -4.06 13.56 15.81
C SER A 18 -3.51 14.99 15.68
N ALA A 19 -2.87 15.51 16.72
CA ALA A 19 -2.20 16.81 16.71
C ALA A 19 -1.02 16.83 15.72
N LEU A 20 -0.19 15.79 15.70
CA LEU A 20 0.93 15.66 14.76
C LEU A 20 0.44 15.60 13.31
N VAL A 21 -0.59 14.82 13.01
CA VAL A 21 -1.20 14.76 11.66
C VAL A 21 -1.70 16.14 11.23
N SER A 22 -2.39 16.85 12.12
CA SER A 22 -2.88 18.22 11.86
C SER A 22 -1.74 19.19 11.56
N TYR A 23 -0.63 19.09 12.31
CA TYR A 23 0.56 19.89 12.08
C TYR A 23 1.21 19.58 10.72
N LEU A 24 1.42 18.31 10.38
CA LEU A 24 2.00 17.90 9.08
C LEU A 24 1.12 18.35 7.91
N GLN A 25 -0.20 18.22 8.04
CA GLN A 25 -1.15 18.70 7.03
C GLN A 25 -1.04 20.20 6.83
N LYS A 26 -0.87 20.99 7.91
CA LYS A 26 -0.65 22.44 7.83
C LYS A 26 0.60 22.80 7.02
N LEU A 27 1.69 22.05 7.16
CA LEU A 27 2.94 22.30 6.42
C LEU A 27 2.80 22.10 4.90
N GLY A 28 1.86 21.26 4.45
CA GLY A 28 1.67 20.92 3.03
C GLY A 28 0.67 21.80 2.25
N THR A 29 0.12 22.85 2.87
CA THR A 29 -1.04 23.59 2.32
C THR A 29 -0.74 24.59 1.20
N ALA A 30 0.51 24.76 0.78
CA ALA A 30 0.84 25.58 -0.40
C ALA A 30 0.19 25.06 -1.71
N ILE A 31 -0.35 23.82 -1.69
CA ILE A 31 -0.97 23.13 -2.84
C ILE A 31 -2.46 22.80 -2.58
N GLY A 32 -3.05 23.33 -1.51
CA GLY A 32 -4.42 23.03 -1.05
C GLY A 32 -4.55 21.72 -0.26
N ASP A 33 -5.74 21.46 0.31
CA ASP A 33 -6.00 20.27 1.12
C ASP A 33 -6.12 19.00 0.25
N TRP A 34 -4.99 18.30 0.09
CA TRP A 34 -4.90 17.04 -0.64
C TRP A 34 -5.69 15.88 0.00
N SER A 35 -6.07 16.00 1.27
CA SER A 35 -6.79 14.96 2.00
C SER A 35 -8.28 14.91 1.66
N LEU A 36 -8.89 16.06 1.32
CA LEU A 36 -10.29 16.14 0.91
C LEU A 36 -10.55 15.44 -0.43
N ARG A 37 -9.68 15.67 -1.43
CA ARG A 37 -9.78 15.02 -2.76
C ARG A 37 -9.71 13.50 -2.71
N ARG A 38 -8.93 12.96 -1.75
CA ARG A 38 -8.76 11.51 -1.57
C ARG A 38 -9.97 10.86 -0.89
N ARG A 39 -10.68 11.59 -0.03
CA ARG A 39 -11.90 11.09 0.64
C ARG A 39 -13.08 11.00 -0.32
N GLU A 40 -13.22 11.98 -1.20
CA GLU A 40 -14.34 12.05 -2.15
C GLU A 40 -14.27 10.96 -3.25
N ASN A 41 -13.07 10.53 -3.64
CA ASN A 41 -12.85 9.56 -4.72
C ASN A 41 -12.34 8.19 -4.24
N ARG A 42 -12.62 7.78 -2.99
CA ARG A 42 -12.19 6.46 -2.53
C ARG A 42 -13.03 5.39 -3.24
N PRO A 43 -12.44 4.49 -4.05
CA PRO A 43 -13.20 3.43 -4.69
C PRO A 43 -13.79 2.52 -3.61
N SER A 44 -15.03 2.09 -3.80
CA SER A 44 -15.59 1.00 -3.00
C SER A 44 -14.86 -0.29 -3.41
N VAL A 45 -14.08 -0.83 -2.49
CA VAL A 45 -13.38 -2.10 -2.68
C VAL A 45 -14.21 -3.16 -1.98
N GLY A 46 -14.70 -4.14 -2.75
CA GLY A 46 -15.42 -5.29 -2.19
C GLY A 46 -14.50 -6.21 -1.38
N ASN A 47 -15.07 -7.29 -0.86
CA ASN A 47 -14.28 -8.32 -0.20
C ASN A 47 -13.25 -8.91 -1.18
N PRO A 48 -12.03 -9.22 -0.71
CA PRO A 48 -11.04 -9.90 -1.54
C PRO A 48 -11.63 -11.24 -2.01
N PRO A 49 -11.37 -11.65 -3.27
CA PRO A 49 -11.83 -12.94 -3.76
C PRO A 49 -11.15 -14.08 -2.99
N LEU A 50 -11.78 -15.25 -2.96
CA LEU A 50 -11.16 -16.46 -2.45
C LEU A 50 -9.88 -16.77 -3.23
N VAL A 51 -8.83 -17.18 -2.53
CA VAL A 51 -7.58 -17.60 -3.17
C VAL A 51 -7.80 -18.95 -3.86
N THR A 52 -7.76 -18.94 -5.19
CA THR A 52 -7.90 -20.14 -6.03
C THR A 52 -6.70 -20.30 -6.95
N MET A 53 -6.40 -21.54 -7.36
CA MET A 53 -5.30 -21.79 -8.29
C MET A 53 -5.49 -21.07 -9.63
N ALA A 54 -6.75 -20.92 -10.08
CA ALA A 54 -7.07 -20.16 -11.29
C ALA A 54 -6.68 -18.68 -11.16
N LEU A 55 -6.96 -18.06 -10.00
CA LEU A 55 -6.56 -16.68 -9.74
C LEU A 55 -5.05 -16.52 -9.57
N ILE A 56 -4.38 -17.49 -8.93
CA ILE A 56 -2.91 -17.52 -8.81
C ILE A 56 -2.27 -17.57 -10.19
N ASN A 57 -2.72 -18.47 -11.06
CA ASN A 57 -2.19 -18.60 -12.43
C ASN A 57 -2.44 -17.34 -13.24
N ARG A 58 -3.66 -16.78 -13.19
CA ARG A 58 -3.96 -15.49 -13.84
C ARG A 58 -3.06 -14.36 -13.32
N GLY A 59 -2.84 -14.30 -12.01
CA GLY A 59 -1.94 -13.32 -11.39
C GLY A 59 -0.51 -13.47 -11.88
N LYS A 60 -0.02 -14.72 -11.99
CA LYS A 60 1.29 -15.03 -12.57
C LYS A 60 1.41 -14.53 -14.01
N ASP A 61 0.43 -14.78 -14.87
CA ASP A 61 0.46 -14.34 -16.26
C ASP A 61 0.53 -12.81 -16.38
N VAL A 62 -0.26 -12.11 -15.57
CA VAL A 62 -0.23 -10.64 -15.50
C VAL A 62 1.13 -10.16 -15.00
N PHE A 63 1.68 -10.75 -13.95
CA PHE A 63 2.97 -10.37 -13.38
C PHE A 63 4.10 -10.55 -14.40
N MET A 64 4.14 -11.72 -15.06
CA MET A 64 5.13 -12.04 -16.09
C MET A 64 5.07 -11.08 -17.27
N ARG A 65 3.87 -10.60 -17.62
CA ARG A 65 3.69 -9.70 -18.77
C ARG A 65 4.03 -8.24 -18.48
N TYR A 66 3.74 -7.76 -17.27
CA TYR A 66 3.77 -6.31 -17.00
C TYR A 66 4.72 -5.88 -15.88
N CYS A 67 5.17 -6.79 -15.02
CA CYS A 67 5.84 -6.43 -13.77
C CYS A 67 7.34 -6.79 -13.76
N ILE A 68 7.73 -7.84 -14.48
CA ILE A 68 9.10 -8.39 -14.40
C ILE A 68 10.18 -7.42 -14.85
N GLY A 69 9.86 -6.45 -15.71
CA GLY A 69 10.82 -5.46 -16.18
C GLY A 69 11.45 -4.68 -15.02
N CYS A 70 10.66 -4.35 -14.00
CA CYS A 70 11.16 -3.67 -12.80
C CYS A 70 11.39 -4.64 -11.63
N HIS A 71 10.49 -5.61 -11.43
CA HIS A 71 10.49 -6.43 -10.22
C HIS A 71 11.27 -7.75 -10.33
N GLY A 72 11.71 -8.14 -11.54
CA GLY A 72 12.33 -9.45 -11.78
C GLY A 72 11.29 -10.58 -11.82
N LYS A 73 11.66 -11.74 -12.39
CA LYS A 73 10.74 -12.88 -12.54
C LYS A 73 10.25 -13.43 -11.19
N GLU A 74 11.13 -13.42 -10.20
CA GLU A 74 10.85 -13.90 -8.84
C GLU A 74 10.36 -12.77 -7.90
N GLY A 75 10.20 -11.55 -8.41
CA GLY A 75 9.73 -10.41 -7.60
C GLY A 75 10.76 -9.85 -6.61
N GLN A 76 12.05 -10.06 -6.84
CA GLN A 76 13.14 -9.66 -5.95
C GLN A 76 13.53 -8.18 -6.08
N GLY A 77 12.90 -7.44 -7.01
CA GLY A 77 13.20 -6.03 -7.26
C GLY A 77 14.46 -5.81 -8.10
N ASP A 78 14.86 -6.83 -8.86
CA ASP A 78 16.09 -6.91 -9.64
C ASP A 78 15.85 -7.05 -11.15
N GLY A 79 14.69 -6.59 -11.63
CA GLY A 79 14.37 -6.59 -13.07
C GLY A 79 15.35 -5.72 -13.88
N GLU A 80 15.40 -5.92 -15.20
CA GLU A 80 16.32 -5.22 -16.11
C GLU A 80 16.24 -3.69 -15.98
N MET A 81 15.06 -3.15 -15.66
CA MET A 81 14.83 -1.72 -15.46
C MET A 81 15.16 -1.23 -14.05
N ALA A 82 15.40 -2.13 -13.08
CA ALA A 82 15.70 -1.78 -11.70
C ALA A 82 16.95 -0.89 -11.57
N ILE A 83 17.89 -0.99 -12.52
CA ILE A 83 19.12 -0.19 -12.55
C ILE A 83 18.88 1.30 -12.76
N PHE A 84 17.71 1.69 -13.29
CA PHE A 84 17.38 3.10 -13.56
C PHE A 84 16.75 3.82 -12.36
N PHE A 85 16.53 3.11 -11.23
CA PHE A 85 15.94 3.69 -10.04
C PHE A 85 16.99 3.93 -8.95
N GLU A 86 17.05 5.15 -8.41
CA GLU A 86 17.88 5.48 -7.24
C GLU A 86 17.54 4.61 -6.03
N PHE A 87 16.24 4.36 -5.83
CA PHE A 87 15.74 3.37 -4.87
C PHE A 87 15.18 2.18 -5.63
N LYS A 88 15.86 1.03 -5.51
CA LYS A 88 15.43 -0.19 -6.20
C LYS A 88 13.97 -0.54 -5.89
N PRO A 89 13.24 -1.12 -6.86
CA PRO A 89 11.94 -1.72 -6.61
C PRO A 89 12.01 -2.69 -5.42
N ARG A 90 10.94 -2.75 -4.65
CA ARG A 90 10.91 -3.56 -3.44
C ARG A 90 10.92 -5.05 -3.77
N ASP A 91 11.67 -5.79 -2.96
CA ASP A 91 11.66 -7.25 -2.93
C ASP A 91 10.35 -7.75 -2.27
N PHE A 92 9.47 -8.31 -3.10
CA PHE A 92 8.18 -8.86 -2.67
C PHE A 92 8.32 -10.23 -2.00
N THR A 93 9.44 -10.92 -2.16
CA THR A 93 9.67 -12.23 -1.51
C THR A 93 9.76 -12.11 0.00
N LYS A 94 10.04 -10.90 0.52
CA LYS A 94 10.10 -10.60 1.96
C LYS A 94 8.73 -10.46 2.61
N GLY A 95 7.64 -10.32 1.84
CA GLY A 95 6.29 -10.10 2.38
C GLY A 95 6.09 -8.75 3.09
N VAL A 96 7.07 -7.84 3.07
CA VAL A 96 6.99 -6.53 3.75
C VAL A 96 6.66 -5.43 2.74
N PHE A 97 5.40 -5.07 2.61
CA PHE A 97 4.94 -4.03 1.67
C PHE A 97 4.96 -2.63 2.30
N ARG A 98 5.18 -1.58 1.48
CA ARG A 98 5.23 -0.17 1.98
C ARG A 98 3.84 0.37 2.34
N ILE A 99 2.82 0.00 1.59
CA ILE A 99 1.43 0.39 1.81
C ILE A 99 0.61 -0.90 1.80
N GLY A 100 0.16 -1.32 2.98
CA GLY A 100 -0.79 -2.42 3.14
C GLY A 100 -2.22 -1.87 3.18
N SER A 101 -3.13 -2.47 2.42
CA SER A 101 -4.58 -2.23 2.56
C SER A 101 -5.27 -3.32 3.39
N THR A 102 -4.58 -4.43 3.62
CA THR A 102 -4.94 -5.52 4.51
C THR A 102 -4.05 -5.43 5.74
N PHE A 103 -4.66 -5.15 6.88
CA PHE A 103 -4.02 -5.44 8.17
C PHE A 103 -4.01 -6.96 8.32
N ASP A 104 -2.90 -7.52 8.81
CA ASP A 104 -2.81 -8.95 9.08
C ASP A 104 -4.01 -9.40 9.94
N LEU A 105 -4.61 -10.53 9.57
CA LEU A 105 -5.60 -11.27 10.37
C LEU A 105 -4.89 -11.96 11.54
#